data_AF-A0AAN6QS67-F1
#
_entry.id   AF-A0AAN6QS67-F1
#
_cell.length_a   1.000
_cell.length_b   1.000
_cell.length_c   1.000
_cell.angle_alpha   90.00
_cell.angle_beta   90.00
_cell.angle_gamma   90.00
#
_symmetry.space_group_name_H-M   'P 1'
#
loop_
_entity.id
_entity.type
_entity.pdbx_description
1 polymer ?
#
loop_
_entity_poly.entity_id
_entity_poly.type
_entity_poly.pdbx_seq_one_letter_code
_entity_poly.pdbx_strand_id
1 'polypeptide(L)'
;MRNSIDHHPERLKGILMDVGVRKSFLSDAPKQESKAVKAFVVSNAGNALKTKPKGYSADHKDIELLRLRNYTIGSKLTGQDVTGAGGMDRVVGLMRCMKPF
;
A
#
# COMPACT_ATOMS: atom_id res chain seq x y z
N MET A 1 -9.58 -9.68 -4.17
CA MET A 1 -9.08 -8.32 -3.86
C MET A 1 -10.09 -7.21 -4.12
N ARG A 2 -10.51 -6.92 -5.37
CA ARG A 2 -11.50 -5.86 -5.64
C ARG A 2 -12.81 -6.01 -4.86
N ASN A 3 -13.35 -7.24 -4.78
CA ASN A 3 -14.54 -7.52 -3.97
C ASN A 3 -14.34 -7.17 -2.48
N SER A 4 -13.17 -7.50 -1.92
CA SER A 4 -12.81 -7.18 -0.54
C SER A 4 -12.70 -5.67 -0.32
N ILE A 5 -12.18 -4.92 -1.29
CA ILE A 5 -12.09 -3.45 -1.22
C ILE A 5 -13.46 -2.81 -1.35
N ASP A 6 -14.33 -3.36 -2.18
CA ASP A 6 -15.69 -2.85 -2.38
C ASP A 6 -16.55 -3.01 -1.11
N HIS A 7 -16.50 -4.19 -0.49
CA HIS A 7 -17.31 -4.50 0.69
C HIS A 7 -16.66 -4.07 2.01
N HIS A 8 -15.33 -4.10 2.09
CA HIS A 8 -14.54 -3.88 3.30
C HIS A 8 -13.28 -3.01 3.05
N PRO A 9 -13.43 -1.80 2.49
CA PRO A 9 -12.30 -0.92 2.20
C PRO A 9 -11.51 -0.53 3.46
N GLU A 10 -12.18 -0.48 4.62
CA GLU A 10 -11.60 -0.13 5.92
C GLU A 10 -10.47 -1.06 6.34
N ARG A 11 -10.47 -2.33 5.91
CA ARG A 11 -9.40 -3.28 6.24
C ARG A 11 -8.08 -2.86 5.61
N LEU A 12 -8.10 -2.59 4.31
CA LEU A 12 -6.91 -2.14 3.59
C LEU A 12 -6.48 -0.77 4.10
N LYS A 13 -7.42 0.16 4.22
CA LYS A 13 -7.15 1.53 4.69
C LYS A 13 -6.58 1.55 6.11
N GLY A 14 -7.07 0.68 6.99
CA GLY A 14 -6.53 0.50 8.34
C GLY A 14 -5.06 0.07 8.33
N ILE A 15 -4.71 -0.91 7.47
CA ILE A 15 -3.32 -1.33 7.29
C ILE A 15 -2.46 -0.19 6.72
N LEU A 16 -2.96 0.54 5.72
CA LEU A 16 -2.25 1.69 5.15
C LEU A 16 -2.07 2.83 6.16
N MET A 17 -2.90 2.89 7.20
CA MET A 17 -2.82 3.84 8.30
C MET A 17 -2.00 3.33 9.50
N ASP A 18 -1.40 2.15 9.43
CA ASP A 18 -0.41 1.72 10.42
C ASP A 18 0.86 2.57 10.31
N VAL A 19 1.45 2.93 11.46
CA VAL A 19 2.64 3.80 11.49
C VAL A 19 3.85 3.14 10.83
N GLY A 20 4.03 1.83 11.04
CA GLY A 20 5.11 1.06 10.43
C GLY A 20 4.93 0.98 8.92
N VAL A 21 3.70 0.75 8.46
CA VAL A 21 3.39 0.69 7.02
C VAL A 21 3.61 2.03 6.34
N ARG A 22 3.09 3.13 6.89
CA ARG A 22 3.27 4.47 6.29
C ARG A 22 4.74 4.85 6.16
N LYS A 23 5.50 4.67 7.24
CA LYS A 23 6.93 5.04 7.28
C LYS A 23 7.78 4.15 6.38
N SER A 24 7.51 2.85 6.38
CA SER A 24 8.38 1.88 5.71
C SER A 24 8.06 1.67 4.23
N PHE A 25 6.80 1.78 3.82
CA PHE A 25 6.37 1.37 2.48
C PHE A 25 5.66 2.46 1.68
N LEU A 26 5.22 3.55 2.33
CA LEU A 26 4.46 4.63 1.69
C LEU A 26 5.20 5.97 1.72
N SER A 27 6.54 5.94 1.72
CA SER A 27 7.40 7.13 1.70
C SER A 27 7.07 8.14 2.80
N ASP A 28 6.84 7.64 4.03
CA ASP A 28 6.42 8.44 5.18
C ASP A 28 5.16 9.29 4.92
N ALA A 29 4.16 8.66 4.30
CA ALA A 29 2.87 9.30 4.07
C ALA A 29 2.30 9.87 5.39
N PRO A 30 1.67 11.07 5.35
CA PRO A 30 1.03 11.65 6.51
C PRO A 30 0.00 10.70 7.16
N LYS A 31 -0.29 10.90 8.45
CA LYS A 31 -1.39 10.22 9.18
C LYS A 31 -2.76 10.75 8.72
N GLN A 32 -3.04 10.67 7.42
CA GLN A 32 -4.30 11.02 6.78
C GLN A 32 -4.62 9.93 5.76
N GLU A 33 -5.80 9.31 5.89
CA GLU A 33 -6.20 8.15 5.08
C GLU A 33 -6.07 8.41 3.58
N SER A 34 -6.60 9.54 3.10
CA SER A 34 -6.54 9.90 1.68
C SER A 34 -5.12 10.01 1.14
N LYS A 35 -4.15 10.46 1.96
CA LYS A 35 -2.74 10.57 1.58
C LYS A 35 -2.06 9.21 1.56
N ALA A 36 -2.34 8.36 2.55
CA ALA A 36 -1.81 7.00 2.60
C ALA A 36 -2.34 6.14 1.44
N VAL A 37 -3.65 6.22 1.17
CA VAL A 37 -4.29 5.58 0.01
C VAL A 37 -3.68 6.10 -1.29
N LYS A 38 -3.51 7.41 -1.45
CA LYS A 38 -2.89 7.98 -2.65
C LYS A 38 -1.46 7.48 -2.85
N ALA A 39 -0.64 7.43 -1.81
CA ALA A 39 0.72 6.90 -1.88
C ALA A 39 0.73 5.42 -2.32
N PHE A 40 -0.18 4.61 -1.79
CA PHE A 40 -0.34 3.21 -2.17
C PHE A 40 -0.82 3.03 -3.62
N VAL A 41 -1.76 3.87 -4.08
CA VAL A 41 -2.21 3.86 -5.47
C VAL A 41 -1.06 4.19 -6.42
N VAL A 42 -0.26 5.22 -6.10
CA VAL A 42 0.91 5.61 -6.89
C VAL A 42 1.93 4.48 -6.97
N SER A 43 2.22 3.79 -5.86
CA SER A 43 3.19 2.68 -5.87
C SER A 43 2.73 1.47 -6.69
N ASN A 44 1.41 1.31 -6.89
CA ASN A 44 0.81 0.21 -7.64
C ASN A 44 0.26 0.62 -9.02
N ALA A 45 0.50 1.86 -9.47
CA ALA A 45 -0.12 2.42 -10.67
C ALA A 45 0.40 1.83 -12.00
N GLY A 46 1.56 1.16 -11.99
CA GLY A 46 2.28 0.78 -13.21
C GLY A 46 1.48 -0.05 -14.23
N ASN A 47 0.53 -0.87 -13.77
CA ASN A 47 -0.37 -1.65 -14.63
C ASN A 47 -1.86 -1.39 -14.32
N ALA A 48 -2.19 -0.29 -13.65
CA ALA A 48 -3.56 0.02 -13.26
C ALA A 48 -4.47 0.24 -14.48
N LEU A 49 -5.77 0.01 -14.30
CA LEU A 49 -6.76 0.23 -15.34
C LEU A 49 -6.90 1.72 -15.67
N LYS A 50 -6.92 2.06 -16.97
CA LYS A 50 -7.21 3.42 -17.47
C LYS A 50 -8.67 3.82 -17.32
N THR A 51 -9.57 2.85 -17.17
CA THR A 51 -11.01 3.04 -17.01
C THR A 51 -11.51 2.31 -15.78
N LYS A 52 -12.76 2.56 -15.40
CA LYS A 52 -13.39 1.83 -14.29
C LYS A 52 -13.50 0.34 -14.62
N PRO A 53 -13.24 -0.56 -13.65
CA PRO A 53 -13.53 -1.97 -13.83
C PRO A 53 -15.05 -2.20 -14.05
N LYS A 54 -15.40 -3.23 -14.82
CA LYS A 54 -16.80 -3.62 -15.06
C LYS A 54 -17.49 -3.94 -13.73
N GLY A 55 -18.73 -3.47 -13.56
CA GLY A 55 -19.52 -3.69 -12.34
C GLY A 55 -19.36 -2.61 -11.27
N TYR A 56 -18.45 -1.65 -11.43
CA TYR A 56 -18.25 -0.57 -10.45
C TYR A 56 -18.67 0.79 -11.01
N SER A 57 -19.20 1.65 -10.14
CA SER A 57 -19.52 3.04 -10.48
C SER A 57 -18.24 3.84 -10.73
N ALA A 58 -18.31 4.82 -11.66
CA ALA A 58 -17.21 5.75 -11.87
C ALA A 58 -16.99 6.65 -10.64
N ASP A 59 -18.08 6.97 -9.94
CA ASP A 59 -18.11 7.83 -8.75
C ASP A 59 -17.92 7.03 -7.45
N HIS A 60 -17.43 5.79 -7.54
CA HIS A 60 -17.16 4.99 -6.35
C HIS A 60 -16.05 5.66 -5.52
N LYS A 61 -16.29 5.86 -4.21
CA LYS A 61 -15.34 6.52 -3.29
C LYS A 61 -13.91 5.94 -3.31
N ASP A 62 -13.81 4.64 -3.57
CA ASP A 62 -12.54 3.89 -3.62
C ASP A 62 -12.15 3.47 -5.05
N ILE A 63 -12.65 4.18 -6.07
CA ILE A 63 -12.44 3.82 -7.49
C ILE A 63 -10.96 3.70 -7.86
N GLU A 64 -10.09 4.55 -7.29
CA GLU A 64 -8.65 4.51 -7.54
C GLU A 64 -8.03 3.19 -7.07
N LEU A 65 -8.46 2.67 -5.92
CA LEU A 65 -8.04 1.35 -5.42
C LEU A 65 -8.60 0.22 -6.30
N LEU A 66 -9.87 0.31 -6.70
CA LEU A 66 -10.50 -0.71 -7.56
C LEU A 66 -9.84 -0.81 -8.95
N ARG A 67 -9.26 0.28 -9.45
CA ARG A 67 -8.53 0.30 -10.73
C ARG A 67 -7.18 -0.42 -10.67
N LEU A 68 -6.59 -0.61 -9.49
CA LEU A 68 -5.33 -1.32 -9.34
C LEU A 68 -5.47 -2.80 -9.74
N ARG A 69 -4.43 -3.34 -10.39
CA ARG A 69 -4.30 -4.78 -10.66
C ARG A 69 -3.39 -5.47 -9.64
N ASN A 70 -2.40 -4.75 -9.13
CA ASN A 70 -1.48 -5.21 -8.09
C ASN A 70 -1.81 -4.51 -6.78
N TYR A 71 -1.61 -5.22 -5.67
CA TYR A 71 -1.83 -4.72 -4.32
C TYR A 71 -0.63 -5.10 -3.46
N THR A 72 0.52 -4.51 -3.77
CA THR A 72 1.79 -4.84 -3.14
C THR A 72 2.29 -3.67 -2.28
N ILE A 73 2.97 -4.03 -1.18
CA ILE A 73 3.78 -3.12 -0.38
C ILE A 73 5.23 -3.58 -0.48
N GLY A 74 6.16 -2.64 -0.59
CA GLY A 74 7.57 -2.95 -0.70
C GLY A 74 8.42 -1.72 -0.41
N SER A 75 9.56 -1.94 0.23
CA SER A 75 10.58 -0.91 0.44
C SER A 75 11.76 -1.22 -0.47
N LYS A 76 12.34 -0.20 -1.08
CA LYS A 76 13.65 -0.35 -1.71
C LYS A 76 14.69 -0.56 -0.60
N LEU A 77 15.60 -1.50 -0.82
CA LEU A 77 16.75 -1.77 0.03
C LEU A 77 17.99 -1.69 -0.84
N THR A 78 19.00 -0.96 -0.38
CA THR A 78 20.32 -0.95 -1.00
C THR A 78 21.13 -2.17 -0.56
N GLY A 79 22.20 -2.50 -1.28
CA GLY A 79 23.09 -3.59 -0.87
C GLY A 79 23.64 -3.38 0.55
N GLN A 80 24.00 -2.13 0.90
CA GLN A 80 24.51 -1.78 2.22
C GLN A 80 23.43 -1.88 3.31
N ASP A 81 22.15 -1.65 2.99
CA ASP A 81 21.05 -1.87 3.93
C ASP A 81 20.87 -3.35 4.31
N VAL A 82 21.48 -4.27 3.54
CA VAL A 82 21.40 -5.71 3.79
C VAL A 82 22.70 -6.24 4.38
N THR A 83 23.86 -5.82 3.85
CA THR A 83 25.18 -6.35 4.21
C THR A 83 25.92 -5.52 5.25
N GLY A 84 25.47 -4.28 5.51
CA GLY A 84 26.08 -3.39 6.49
C GLY A 84 25.72 -3.72 7.94
N ALA A 85 26.44 -3.10 8.88
CA ALA A 85 26.11 -3.19 10.30
C ALA A 85 24.69 -2.66 10.55
N GLY A 86 23.82 -3.49 11.14
CA GLY A 86 22.41 -3.18 11.37
C GLY A 86 21.46 -3.53 10.20
N GLY A 87 21.96 -4.14 9.11
CA GLY A 87 21.11 -4.53 7.98
C GLY A 87 20.06 -5.58 8.35
N MET A 88 20.42 -6.55 9.18
CA MET A 88 19.47 -7.53 9.73
C MET A 88 18.38 -6.86 10.58
N ASP A 89 18.73 -5.87 11.41
CA ASP A 89 17.75 -5.13 12.21
C ASP A 89 16.78 -4.35 11.32
N ARG A 90 17.28 -3.79 10.21
CA ARG A 90 16.45 -3.11 9.21
C ARG A 90 15.46 -4.07 8.56
N VAL A 91 15.91 -5.25 8.14
CA VAL A 91 15.05 -6.30 7.54
C VAL A 91 14.01 -6.79 8.55
N VAL A 92 14.41 -7.09 9.79
CA VAL A 92 13.50 -7.50 10.85
C VAL A 92 12.46 -6.41 11.14
N GLY A 93 12.87 -5.14 11.16
CA GLY A 93 11.97 -4.00 11.32
C GLY A 93 10.91 -3.92 10.23
N LEU A 94 11.30 -4.13 8.96
CA LEU A 94 10.35 -4.19 7.84
C LEU A 94 9.38 -5.37 7.96
N MET A 95 9.89 -6.56 8.31
CA MET A 95 9.06 -7.75 8.49
C MET A 95 8.01 -7.55 9.58
N ARG A 96 8.36 -6.90 10.69
CA ARG A 96 7.44 -6.55 11.78
C ARG A 96 6.33 -5.57 11.39
N CYS A 97 6.56 -4.76 10.34
CA CYS A 97 5.55 -3.82 9.84
C CYS A 97 4.50 -4.49 8.94
N MET A 98 4.72 -5.72 8.49
CA MET A 98 3.76 -6.43 7.64
C MET A 98 2.54 -6.87 8.46
N LYS A 99 1.35 -6.58 7.93
CA LYS A 99 0.06 -6.91 8.56
C LYS A 99 -0.72 -7.85 7.65
N PRO A 100 -1.48 -8.80 8.21
CA PRO A 100 -2.40 -9.62 7.43
C PRO A 100 -3.53 -8.75 6.86
N PHE A 101 -3.96 -9.08 5.64
CA PHE A 101 -5.11 -8.48 4.95
C PHE A 101 -6.26 -9.47 4.85
#